data_AF-A0A0K8SMU0-F1
#
_entry.id   AF-A0A0K8SMU0-F1
#
_cell.length_a   1.000
_cell.length_b   1.000
_cell.length_c   1.000
_cell.angle_alpha   90.00
_cell.angle_beta   90.00
_cell.angle_gamma   90.00
#
_symmetry.space_group_name_H-M   'P 1'
#
loop_
_entity.id
_entity.type
_entity.pdbx_description
1 polymer ?
#
loop_
_entity_poly.entity_id
_entity_poly.type
_entity_poly.pdbx_seq_one_letter_code
_entity_poly.pdbx_strand_id
1 'polypeptide(L)'
;RKADPPTLLVIQKLLPVLNAIVRQWPTNPQIVQEVCKCLKGSVVNLVEACEPFVGPIVDLALTCYTTVPNTATIDLARQIFLLFGRSEKSGELVVGFLRTISNTTMGLATSSTQASESGE
;
A
#
# COMPACT_ATOMS: atom_id res chain seq x y z
N ARG A 1 3.94 31.99 -7.79
CA ARG A 1 3.09 30.86 -7.33
C ARG A 1 3.33 29.71 -8.29
N LYS A 2 4.03 28.65 -7.87
CA LYS A 2 4.14 27.43 -8.70
C LYS A 2 2.78 26.74 -8.60
N ALA A 3 2.06 26.62 -9.72
CA ALA A 3 0.78 25.91 -9.72
C ALA A 3 1.04 24.44 -9.36
N ASP A 4 0.18 23.86 -8.53
CA ASP A 4 0.27 22.45 -8.21
C ASP A 4 0.21 21.62 -9.50
N PRO A 5 1.05 20.60 -9.65
CA PRO A 5 1.01 19.77 -10.84
C PRO A 5 -0.38 19.11 -10.93
N PRO A 6 -1.00 19.01 -12.14
CA PRO A 6 -2.34 18.44 -12.30
C PRO A 6 -2.48 17.05 -11.65
N THR A 7 -1.40 16.28 -11.65
CA THR A 7 -1.32 14.97 -11.02
C THR A 7 -1.55 15.01 -9.51
N LEU A 8 -1.11 16.07 -8.82
CA LEU A 8 -1.32 16.26 -7.39
C LEU A 8 -2.81 16.48 -7.04
N LEU A 9 -3.50 17.26 -7.87
CA LEU A 9 -4.94 17.49 -7.70
C LEU A 9 -5.73 16.21 -7.92
N VAL A 10 -5.31 15.40 -8.90
CA VAL A 10 -5.93 14.10 -9.18
C VAL A 10 -5.75 13.15 -7.99
N ILE A 11 -4.54 13.01 -7.45
CA ILE A 11 -4.31 12.08 -6.33
C ILE A 11 -5.09 12.49 -5.08
N GLN A 12 -5.20 13.80 -4.82
CA GLN A 12 -5.98 14.34 -3.70
C GLN A 12 -7.46 13.99 -3.79
N LYS A 13 -8.01 13.94 -5.02
CA LYS A 13 -9.41 13.53 -5.26
C LYS A 13 -9.59 12.03 -5.35
N LEU A 14 -8.57 11.31 -5.84
CA LEU A 14 -8.63 9.87 -6.06
C LEU A 14 -8.51 9.08 -4.75
N LEU A 15 -7.64 9.48 -3.83
CA LEU A 15 -7.41 8.73 -2.58
C LEU A 15 -8.69 8.48 -1.76
N PRO A 16 -9.53 9.49 -1.50
CA PRO A 16 -10.78 9.29 -0.77
C PRO A 16 -11.72 8.29 -1.46
N VAL A 17 -11.75 8.31 -2.79
CA VAL A 17 -12.57 7.38 -3.59
C VAL A 17 -12.05 5.96 -3.44
N LEU A 18 -10.74 5.74 -3.57
CA LEU A 18 -10.13 4.42 -3.39
C LEU A 18 -10.33 3.89 -1.97
N ASN A 19 -10.22 4.75 -0.95
CA ASN A 19 -10.49 4.37 0.44
C ASN A 19 -11.97 3.98 0.63
N ALA A 20 -12.91 4.74 0.06
CA ALA A 20 -14.33 4.39 0.10
C ALA A 20 -14.62 3.03 -0.56
N ILE A 21 -13.98 2.73 -1.70
CA ILE A 21 -14.11 1.44 -2.39
C ILE A 21 -13.60 0.30 -1.50
N VAL A 22 -12.41 0.43 -0.90
CA VAL A 22 -11.86 -0.60 -0.02
C VAL A 22 -12.74 -0.81 1.22
N ARG A 23 -13.29 0.25 1.80
CA ARG A 23 -14.22 0.15 2.94
C ARG A 23 -15.53 -0.54 2.58
N GLN A 24 -16.02 -0.36 1.35
CA GLN A 24 -17.25 -0.99 0.89
C GLN A 24 -17.04 -2.47 0.55
N TRP A 25 -15.84 -2.84 0.07
CA TRP A 25 -15.52 -4.19 -0.40
C TRP A 25 -14.20 -4.74 0.19
N PRO A 26 -14.04 -4.78 1.52
CA PRO A 26 -12.74 -5.03 2.16
C PRO A 26 -12.24 -6.46 1.96
N THR A 27 -13.16 -7.41 1.79
CA THR A 27 -12.86 -8.84 1.65
C THR A 27 -12.86 -9.32 0.20
N ASN A 28 -13.16 -8.46 -0.77
CA ASN A 28 -13.14 -8.84 -2.18
C ASN A 28 -11.70 -8.74 -2.73
N PRO A 29 -11.01 -9.88 -2.98
CA PRO A 29 -9.60 -9.87 -3.35
C PRO A 29 -9.33 -9.16 -4.68
N GLN A 30 -10.25 -9.25 -5.65
CA GLN A 30 -10.09 -8.59 -6.94
C GLN A 30 -10.16 -7.07 -6.79
N ILE A 31 -11.14 -6.57 -6.04
CA ILE A 31 -11.29 -5.12 -5.81
C ILE A 31 -10.08 -4.57 -5.07
N VAL A 32 -9.66 -5.23 -3.98
CA VAL A 32 -8.49 -4.83 -3.21
C VAL A 32 -7.23 -4.81 -4.08
N GLN A 33 -7.02 -5.84 -4.90
CA GLN A 33 -5.87 -5.93 -5.79
C GLN A 33 -5.85 -4.81 -6.83
N GLU A 34 -6.99 -4.49 -7.45
CA GLU A 34 -7.07 -3.40 -8.44
C GLU A 34 -6.88 -2.02 -7.81
N VAL A 35 -7.35 -1.81 -6.57
CA VAL A 35 -7.07 -0.58 -5.82
C VAL A 35 -5.55 -0.44 -5.58
N CYS A 36 -4.87 -1.49 -5.15
CA CYS A 36 -3.42 -1.47 -4.94
C CYS A 36 -2.64 -1.21 -6.25
N LYS A 37 -3.07 -1.79 -7.37
CA LYS A 37 -2.48 -1.50 -8.70
C LYS A 37 -2.69 -0.05 -9.13
N CYS A 38 -3.89 0.50 -8.90
CA CYS A 38 -4.21 1.90 -9.20
C CYS A 38 -3.33 2.86 -8.38
N LEU A 39 -3.17 2.60 -7.07
CA LEU A 39 -2.26 3.35 -6.21
C LEU A 39 -0.82 3.26 -6.71
N LYS A 40 -0.35 2.06 -7.05
CA LYS A 40 1.00 1.82 -7.57
C LYS A 40 1.29 2.69 -8.79
N GLY A 41 0.41 2.68 -9.80
CA GLY A 41 0.53 3.52 -10.99
C GLY A 41 0.47 5.01 -10.69
N SER A 42 -0.26 5.40 -9.65
CA SER A 42 -0.37 6.81 -9.24
C SER A 42 0.91 7.30 -8.57
N VAL A 43 1.53 6.52 -7.69
CA VAL A 43 2.70 6.96 -6.89
C VAL A 43 3.95 7.16 -7.75
N VAL A 44 4.15 6.35 -8.80
CA VAL A 44 5.32 6.45 -9.70
C VAL A 44 5.42 7.80 -10.39
N ASN A 45 4.28 8.43 -10.67
CA ASN A 45 4.21 9.65 -11.46
C ASN A 45 4.39 10.94 -10.63
N LEU A 46 4.57 10.86 -9.30
CA LEU A 46 4.44 12.01 -8.39
C LEU A 46 5.61 12.20 -7.40
N VAL A 47 6.83 11.82 -7.76
CA VAL A 47 8.00 11.69 -6.86
C VAL A 47 8.16 12.82 -5.81
N GLU A 48 8.07 14.10 -6.16
CA GLU A 48 8.24 15.19 -5.16
C GLU A 48 6.93 15.74 -4.59
N ALA A 49 5.84 15.69 -5.37
CA ALA A 49 4.56 16.28 -4.96
C ALA A 49 3.73 15.35 -4.05
N CYS A 50 4.02 14.04 -4.05
CA CYS A 50 3.26 13.06 -3.28
C CYS A 50 3.65 12.95 -1.80
N GLU A 51 4.68 13.64 -1.32
CA GLU A 51 5.16 13.52 0.07
C GLU A 51 4.04 13.60 1.12
N PRO A 52 3.08 14.54 1.04
CA PRO A 52 1.97 14.63 2.01
C PRO A 52 0.97 13.45 1.94
N PHE A 53 0.98 12.72 0.83
CA PHE A 53 0.07 11.61 0.55
C PHE A 53 0.67 10.25 0.88
N VAL A 54 1.97 10.16 1.19
CA VAL A 54 2.64 8.90 1.51
C VAL A 54 1.98 8.21 2.71
N GLY A 55 1.70 8.95 3.78
CA GLY A 55 1.02 8.40 4.96
C GLY A 55 -0.36 7.81 4.63
N PRO A 56 -1.29 8.59 4.06
CA PRO A 56 -2.60 8.10 3.63
C PRO A 56 -2.55 6.89 2.68
N ILE A 57 -1.56 6.84 1.78
CA ILE A 57 -1.37 5.72 0.85
C ILE A 57 -0.91 4.47 1.60
N VAL A 58 0.04 4.63 2.53
CA VAL A 58 0.53 3.55 3.39
C VAL A 58 -0.58 2.99 4.27
N ASP A 59 -1.41 3.84 4.87
CA ASP A 59 -2.53 3.42 5.70
C ASP A 59 -3.56 2.61 4.89
N LEU A 60 -3.88 3.08 3.68
CA LEU A 60 -4.78 2.36 2.78
C LEU A 60 -4.18 1.01 2.35
N ALA A 61 -2.90 0.99 1.99
CA ALA A 61 -2.20 -0.24 1.63
C ALA A 61 -2.13 -1.23 2.80
N LEU A 62 -1.86 -0.76 4.02
CA LEU A 62 -1.89 -1.59 5.23
C LEU A 62 -3.27 -2.17 5.47
N THR A 63 -4.33 -1.38 5.31
CA THR A 63 -5.72 -1.84 5.43
C THR A 63 -6.01 -2.96 4.43
N CYS A 64 -5.59 -2.79 3.17
CA CYS A 64 -5.72 -3.82 2.14
C CYS A 64 -4.99 -5.11 2.52
N TYR A 65 -3.72 -5.02 2.95
CA TYR A 65 -2.91 -6.21 3.22
C TYR A 65 -3.32 -6.97 4.48
N THR A 66 -3.69 -6.24 5.53
CA THR A 66 -4.11 -6.85 6.81
C THR A 66 -5.48 -7.53 6.71
N THR A 67 -6.34 -7.06 5.80
CA THR A 67 -7.65 -7.69 5.57
C THR A 67 -7.53 -8.86 4.58
N VAL A 68 -6.91 -8.63 3.42
CA VAL A 68 -6.73 -9.63 2.37
C VAL A 68 -5.30 -9.56 1.83
N PRO A 69 -4.39 -10.38 2.40
CA PRO A 69 -3.00 -10.43 1.94
C PRO A 69 -2.92 -10.71 0.44
N ASN A 70 -2.23 -9.85 -0.30
CA ASN A 70 -2.12 -9.96 -1.75
C ASN A 70 -0.78 -9.42 -2.27
N THR A 71 -0.34 -9.94 -3.42
CA THR A 71 0.94 -9.57 -4.03
C THR A 71 0.98 -8.13 -4.55
N ALA A 72 -0.16 -7.57 -4.99
CA ALA A 72 -0.23 -6.18 -5.47
C ALA A 72 0.12 -5.17 -4.38
N THR A 73 -0.19 -5.47 -3.12
CA THR A 73 0.16 -4.62 -1.98
C THR A 73 1.65 -4.69 -1.65
N ILE A 74 2.27 -5.87 -1.76
CA ILE A 74 3.72 -6.04 -1.60
C ILE A 74 4.47 -5.26 -2.68
N ASP A 75 3.99 -5.34 -3.92
CA ASP A 75 4.50 -4.58 -5.06
C ASP A 75 4.39 -3.06 -4.83
N LEU A 76 3.26 -2.61 -4.29
CA LEU A 76 3.05 -1.21 -3.90
C LEU A 76 4.03 -0.81 -2.78
N ALA A 77 4.23 -1.66 -1.77
CA ALA A 77 5.18 -1.42 -0.68
C ALA A 77 6.61 -1.27 -1.17
N ARG A 78 7.03 -2.14 -2.09
CA ARG A 78 8.32 -2.02 -2.78
C ARG A 78 8.43 -0.68 -3.51
N GLN A 79 7.40 -0.28 -4.25
CA GLN A 79 7.40 0.97 -5.01
C GLN A 79 7.53 2.19 -4.10
N ILE A 80 6.77 2.23 -3.01
CA ILE A 80 6.81 3.32 -2.02
C ILE A 80 8.19 3.38 -1.37
N PHE A 81 8.80 2.23 -1.05
CA PHE A 81 10.17 2.18 -0.52
C PHE A 81 11.22 2.71 -1.50
N LEU A 82 11.12 2.34 -2.77
CA LEU A 82 12.06 2.84 -3.80
C LEU A 82 11.99 4.36 -3.96
N LEU A 83 10.81 4.95 -3.77
CA LEU A 83 10.59 6.39 -3.97
C LEU A 83 10.87 7.21 -2.70
N PHE A 84 10.43 6.72 -1.53
CA PHE A 84 10.40 7.50 -0.29
C PHE A 84 11.23 6.89 0.84
N GLY A 85 11.85 5.71 0.65
CA GLY A 85 12.61 5.03 1.70
C GLY A 85 13.86 5.78 2.19
N ARG A 86 14.35 6.74 1.40
CA ARG A 86 15.44 7.66 1.76
C ARG A 86 14.97 9.09 2.08
N SER A 87 13.66 9.34 2.07
CA SER A 87 13.12 10.65 2.44
C SER A 87 13.31 10.88 3.93
N GLU A 88 13.84 12.05 4.32
CA GLU A 88 13.94 12.45 5.73
C GLU A 88 12.56 12.58 6.40
N LYS A 89 11.51 12.86 5.62
CA LYS A 89 10.16 13.09 6.14
C LYS A 89 9.34 11.82 6.26
N SER A 90 9.45 10.93 5.27
CA SER A 90 8.60 9.73 5.15
C SER A 90 9.35 8.41 5.31
N GLY A 91 10.69 8.43 5.39
CA GLY A 91 11.51 7.21 5.39
C GLY A 91 11.16 6.26 6.55
N GLU A 92 11.04 6.78 7.77
CA GLU A 92 10.67 5.96 8.94
C GLU A 92 9.30 5.31 8.80
N LEU A 93 8.33 6.05 8.26
CA LEU A 93 6.97 5.57 8.00
C LEU A 93 7.01 4.41 7.00
N VAL A 94 7.78 4.55 5.92
CA VAL A 94 7.90 3.54 4.87
C VAL A 94 8.65 2.29 5.36
N VAL A 95 9.65 2.46 6.22
CA VAL A 95 10.33 1.33 6.88
C VAL A 95 9.37 0.60 7.84
N GLY A 96 8.56 1.34 8.60
CA GLY A 96 7.52 0.77 9.47
C GLY A 96 6.45 0.00 8.66
N PHE A 97 6.08 0.54 7.50
CA PHE A 97 5.19 -0.13 6.56
C PHE A 97 5.75 -1.47 6.09
N LEU A 98 6.99 -1.49 5.59
CA LEU A 98 7.64 -2.73 5.16
C LEU A 98 7.75 -3.74 6.29
N ARG A 99 8.13 -3.31 7.50
CA ARG A 99 8.19 -4.18 8.68
C ARG A 99 6.85 -4.88 8.93
N THR A 100 5.75 -4.13 8.84
CA THR A 100 4.41 -4.67 9.06
C THR A 100 4.03 -5.68 7.98
N ILE A 101 4.28 -5.35 6.70
CA ILE A 101 4.06 -6.28 5.58
C ILE A 101 4.88 -7.57 5.78
N SER A 102 6.16 -7.46 6.12
CA SER A 102 7.04 -8.60 6.36
C SER A 102 6.56 -9.47 7.52
N ASN A 103 6.21 -8.88 8.65
CA ASN A 103 5.70 -9.62 9.81
C ASN A 103 4.41 -10.38 9.48
N THR A 104 3.46 -9.71 8.82
CA THR A 104 2.21 -10.36 8.38
C THR A 104 2.49 -11.47 7.37
N THR A 105 3.40 -11.26 6.42
CA THR A 105 3.78 -12.29 5.43
C THR A 105 4.40 -13.52 6.12
N MET A 106 5.34 -13.30 7.05
CA MET A 106 5.97 -14.39 7.80
C MET A 106 4.96 -15.14 8.65
N GLY A 107 4.05 -14.43 9.33
CA GLY A 107 2.96 -15.06 10.09
C GLY A 107 2.13 -15.99 9.22
N LEU A 108 1.72 -15.53 8.03
CA LEU A 108 0.99 -16.35 7.06
C LEU A 108 1.80 -17.57 6.62
N ALA A 109 3.07 -17.37 6.23
CA ALA A 109 3.94 -18.46 5.78
C ALA A 109 4.13 -19.53 6.86
N THR A 110 4.37 -19.13 8.12
CA THR A 110 4.52 -20.07 9.24
C THR A 110 3.22 -20.81 9.59
N SER A 111 2.07 -20.13 9.48
CA SER A 111 0.76 -20.76 9.69
C SER A 111 0.40 -21.77 8.59
N SER A 112 0.81 -21.52 7.34
CA SER A 112 0.61 -22.47 6.26
C SER A 112 1.45 -23.74 6.41
N THR A 113 2.65 -23.64 7.01
CA THR A 113 3.52 -24.80 7.24
C THR A 113 2.94 -25.76 8.30
N GLN A 114 2.34 -25.23 9.37
CA GLN A 114 1.74 -26.08 10.43
C GLN A 114 0.49 -26.87 9.98
N ALA A 115 -0.24 -26.36 8.98
CA ALA A 115 -1.40 -27.07 8.41
C ALA A 115 -0.99 -28.28 7.55
N SER A 116 0.26 -28.33 7.07
CA SER A 116 0.79 -29.47 6.31
C SER A 116 1.33 -30.59 7.19
N GLU A 117 1.77 -30.29 8.42
CA GLU A 117 2.37 -31.28 9.35
C GLU A 117 1.33 -32.01 10.23
N SER A 118 0.07 -31.58 10.25
CA SER A 118 -1.02 -32.18 11.03
C SER A 118 -1.87 -33.18 10.23
N GLY A 119 -1.43 -33.52 9.01
CA GLY A 119 -2.08 -34.45 8.09
C GLY A 119 -1.33 -35.77 7.85
N GLU A 120 -0.25 -36.06 8.58
CA GLU A 120 0.46 -37.36 8.57
C GLU A 120 0.24 -38.14 9.88
#